data_AF-A0A7V1U7E1-F1
#
_entry.id   AF-A0A7V1U7E1-F1
#
_cell.length_a   1.000
_cell.length_b   1.000
_cell.length_c   1.000
_cell.angle_alpha   90.00
_cell.angle_beta   90.00
_cell.angle_gamma   90.00
#
_symmetry.space_group_name_H-M   'P 1'
#
loop_
_entity.id
_entity.type
_entity.pdbx_description
1 polymer ?
#
loop_
_entity_poly.entity_id
_entity_poly.type
_entity_poly.pdbx_seq_one_letter_code
_entity_poly.pdbx_strand_id
1 'polypeptide(L)'
;MSRCCSWSVACSDRTAASRRESCFACPSRIPRSASSSWIGPFGSSRRRPAPSATNSRAMAPRPSAITTSRLSVSTENLTRALPDRARDLGVCEALDYTTRPMRIAYFDCIAGISGDMALAALIDAGADFEEVRGHLAKLPLEPFDLELNEVEEQGIRALRLSVRTSSVGVIRTYGSIRAMLDGADLPPEALERARRIFRVLAEAEAKVHRKEVEAVTFHEADAVDSLVDVVGTAVALTLLGISQVFASAVPTGLGMARTEHGAMPIPSPVVVELLTGAPVYSKGAAAELTTATGAAILAGCAEGYGELPPMVVDAVGYGAGTHRLDFPDVLRVLVGRASPLGEGAPLRPVP
;
A
#
# COMPACT_ATOMS: atom_id res chain seq x y z
N MET A 1 -37.21 38.98 -9.54
CA MET A 1 -38.25 39.44 -10.48
C MET A 1 -37.77 40.74 -11.13
N SER A 2 -37.95 40.85 -12.45
CA SER A 2 -37.72 42.06 -13.29
C SER A 2 -36.24 42.35 -13.64
N ARG A 3 -35.73 41.84 -14.77
CA ARG A 3 -35.67 42.44 -16.13
C ARG A 3 -34.69 43.63 -16.24
N CYS A 4 -33.58 43.47 -16.98
CA CYS A 4 -33.41 43.93 -18.37
C CYS A 4 -31.93 44.19 -18.73
N CYS A 5 -31.48 43.42 -19.72
CA CYS A 5 -30.58 43.69 -20.85
C CYS A 5 -29.55 44.84 -20.87
N SER A 6 -28.36 44.40 -21.31
CA SER A 6 -27.42 45.01 -22.27
C SER A 6 -26.57 46.19 -21.82
N TRP A 7 -25.25 46.10 -22.06
CA TRP A 7 -24.53 46.95 -23.00
C TRP A 7 -23.13 46.37 -23.26
N SER A 8 -22.70 46.48 -24.52
CA SER A 8 -21.37 46.15 -25.02
C SER A 8 -20.53 47.43 -25.20
N VAL A 9 -19.23 47.23 -25.45
CA VAL A 9 -18.23 48.10 -26.11
C VAL A 9 -17.12 48.71 -25.22
N ALA A 10 -15.96 48.04 -25.31
CA ALA A 10 -14.59 48.47 -25.66
C ALA A 10 -13.94 49.76 -25.10
N CYS A 11 -12.78 49.53 -24.47
CA CYS A 11 -11.42 50.03 -24.79
C CYS A 11 -11.15 51.55 -24.92
N SER A 12 -10.29 52.10 -24.06
CA SER A 12 -9.08 52.83 -24.49
C SER A 12 -8.22 53.31 -23.31
N ASP A 13 -6.91 53.21 -23.48
CA ASP A 13 -5.83 53.69 -22.61
C ASP A 13 -5.87 55.19 -22.27
N ARG A 14 -5.44 55.54 -21.06
CA ARG A 14 -4.39 56.56 -20.82
C ARG A 14 -3.90 56.65 -19.37
N THR A 15 -2.59 56.48 -19.24
CA THR A 15 -1.60 56.97 -18.26
C THR A 15 -1.99 58.14 -17.34
N ALA A 16 -1.66 58.05 -16.04
CA ALA A 16 -0.59 58.83 -15.38
C ALA A 16 -0.70 58.87 -13.84
N ALA A 17 0.42 58.52 -13.20
CA ALA A 17 0.92 58.80 -11.84
C ALA A 17 0.16 59.76 -10.89
N SER A 18 -0.03 59.31 -9.64
CA SER A 18 0.29 60.16 -8.47
C SER A 18 0.54 59.32 -7.21
N ARG A 19 1.68 59.62 -6.57
CA ARG A 19 2.17 59.13 -5.27
C ARG A 19 1.17 59.40 -4.13
N ARG A 20 1.17 58.54 -3.10
CA ARG A 20 1.13 58.94 -1.67
C ARG A 20 1.51 57.77 -0.76
N GLU A 21 2.67 57.91 -0.13
CA GLU A 21 3.08 57.24 1.10
C GLU A 21 2.48 57.98 2.32
N SER A 22 2.10 57.24 3.36
CA SER A 22 2.13 57.62 4.80
C SER A 22 1.50 56.47 5.60
N CYS A 23 2.22 55.56 6.29
CA CYS A 23 3.05 55.65 7.50
C CYS A 23 2.32 56.02 8.82
N PHE A 24 2.34 55.02 9.74
CA PHE A 24 2.51 55.02 11.21
C PHE A 24 1.34 55.12 12.24
N ALA A 25 1.29 54.04 13.05
CA ALA A 25 1.30 53.94 14.53
C ALA A 25 0.01 53.89 15.40
N CYS A 26 -0.31 52.69 15.93
CA CYS A 26 -0.23 52.20 17.35
C CYS A 26 -0.85 53.03 18.53
N PRO A 27 -1.03 52.48 19.76
CA PRO A 27 -1.87 51.36 20.26
C PRO A 27 -2.74 51.77 21.50
N SER A 28 -3.59 50.89 22.05
CA SER A 28 -4.05 51.03 23.44
C SER A 28 -4.39 49.70 24.14
N ARG A 29 -3.88 49.57 25.37
CA ARG A 29 -3.95 48.48 26.35
C ARG A 29 -5.22 48.55 27.25
N ILE A 30 -5.76 47.37 27.60
CA ILE A 30 -6.24 46.79 28.91
C ILE A 30 -7.06 47.67 29.90
N PRO A 31 -8.02 47.10 30.68
CA PRO A 31 -7.70 46.55 32.01
C PRO A 31 -8.33 45.17 32.37
N ARG A 32 -7.74 44.53 33.39
CA ARG A 32 -8.13 43.29 34.08
C ARG A 32 -9.11 43.56 35.25
N SER A 33 -9.92 42.56 35.64
CA SER A 33 -10.33 42.28 37.05
C SER A 33 -10.97 40.88 37.15
N ALA A 34 -10.38 39.94 37.91
CA ALA A 34 -10.81 39.47 39.27
C ALA A 34 -11.96 38.42 39.23
N SER A 35 -11.67 37.11 39.39
CA SER A 35 -11.62 36.30 40.64
C SER A 35 -12.97 35.89 41.24
N SER A 36 -13.26 34.57 41.28
CA SER A 36 -13.97 33.79 42.33
C SER A 36 -14.43 32.45 41.72
N SER A 37 -13.90 31.27 42.09
CA SER A 37 -14.19 30.47 43.28
C SER A 37 -15.67 30.33 43.61
N TRP A 38 -16.29 29.22 43.20
CA TRP A 38 -17.55 28.74 43.78
C TRP A 38 -17.43 27.25 44.15
N ILE A 39 -17.54 27.01 45.45
CA ILE A 39 -17.63 25.72 46.13
C ILE A 39 -19.05 25.61 46.71
N GLY A 40 -19.76 24.53 46.35
CA GLY A 40 -20.81 23.81 47.10
C GLY A 40 -22.13 24.54 47.43
N PRO A 41 -23.08 23.89 48.16
CA PRO A 41 -23.04 22.50 48.66
C PRO A 41 -24.41 21.73 48.75
N PHE A 42 -24.34 20.47 49.23
CA PHE A 42 -25.38 19.58 49.82
C PHE A 42 -26.58 19.12 48.96
N GLY A 43 -27.07 17.87 49.00
CA GLY A 43 -26.85 16.71 49.87
C GLY A 43 -28.18 15.95 50.10
N SER A 44 -28.16 14.61 49.98
CA SER A 44 -29.03 13.59 50.66
C SER A 44 -29.19 12.36 49.74
N SER A 45 -28.46 11.27 49.95
CA SER A 45 -28.71 10.18 50.90
C SER A 45 -30.03 9.43 50.69
N ARG A 46 -29.97 8.24 50.07
CA ARG A 46 -30.80 7.08 50.46
C ARG A 46 -30.01 5.79 50.22
N ARG A 47 -29.92 4.99 51.29
CA ARG A 47 -29.30 3.67 51.37
C ARG A 47 -30.35 2.56 51.19
N ARG A 48 -29.90 1.45 50.60
CA ARG A 48 -30.30 0.03 50.80
C ARG A 48 -31.67 -0.42 50.28
N PRO A 49 -31.94 -1.74 50.09
CA PRO A 49 -31.12 -2.94 50.41
C PRO A 49 -31.01 -3.99 49.27
N ALA A 50 -30.17 -5.01 49.47
CA ALA A 50 -30.31 -6.33 48.85
C ALA A 50 -31.16 -7.25 49.73
N PRO A 51 -31.91 -8.21 49.15
CA PRO A 51 -31.89 -9.56 49.72
C PRO A 51 -31.94 -10.73 48.69
N SER A 52 -31.16 -11.75 49.01
CA SER A 52 -31.36 -13.22 48.90
C SER A 52 -32.25 -13.88 47.83
N ALA A 53 -31.60 -14.80 47.10
CA ALA A 53 -31.87 -16.25 46.96
C ALA A 53 -33.11 -16.82 46.22
N THR A 54 -32.76 -17.87 45.45
CA THR A 54 -33.46 -19.11 45.02
C THR A 54 -34.16 -19.24 43.64
N ASN A 55 -33.84 -20.41 43.05
CA ASN A 55 -34.42 -21.17 41.93
C ASN A 55 -34.14 -20.66 40.50
N SER A 56 -33.73 -21.47 39.52
CA SER A 56 -33.55 -22.93 39.42
C SER A 56 -33.00 -23.26 38.01
N ARG A 57 -32.08 -24.23 37.92
CA ARG A 57 -31.79 -25.16 36.80
C ARG A 57 -31.89 -24.67 35.34
N ALA A 58 -30.75 -24.65 34.65
CA ALA A 58 -30.46 -25.55 33.52
C ALA A 58 -28.95 -25.50 33.17
N MET A 59 -28.23 -26.59 33.44
CA MET A 59 -26.84 -26.80 33.03
C MET A 59 -26.78 -27.00 31.51
N ALA A 60 -26.01 -26.17 30.82
CA ALA A 60 -25.59 -26.44 29.44
C ALA A 60 -24.44 -27.48 29.46
N PRO A 61 -24.48 -28.52 28.59
CA PRO A 61 -23.50 -29.59 28.61
C PRO A 61 -22.14 -29.14 28.07
N ARG A 62 -21.07 -29.59 28.73
CA ARG A 62 -19.67 -29.48 28.29
C ARG A 62 -19.46 -30.37 27.05
N PRO A 63 -18.77 -29.91 25.99
CA PRO A 63 -18.41 -30.78 24.88
C PRO A 63 -17.38 -31.82 25.32
N SER A 64 -17.72 -33.09 25.09
CA SER A 64 -16.93 -34.28 25.37
C SER A 64 -15.72 -34.40 24.43
N ALA A 65 -14.64 -34.93 24.98
CA ALA A 65 -13.39 -35.22 24.30
C ALA A 65 -13.61 -36.11 23.07
N ILE A 66 -13.18 -35.63 21.90
CA ILE A 66 -13.06 -36.43 20.68
C ILE A 66 -11.69 -37.10 20.72
N THR A 67 -11.69 -38.42 20.79
CA THR A 67 -10.53 -39.28 20.63
C THR A 67 -10.15 -39.32 19.15
N THR A 68 -9.07 -38.64 18.75
CA THR A 68 -8.47 -38.83 17.42
C THR A 68 -7.50 -40.02 17.48
N SER A 69 -7.88 -41.12 16.84
CA SER A 69 -6.97 -42.22 16.52
C SER A 69 -5.86 -41.70 15.60
N ARG A 70 -4.61 -41.98 15.97
CA ARG A 70 -3.43 -41.73 15.14
C ARG A 70 -3.46 -42.68 13.94
N LEU A 71 -3.75 -42.16 12.76
CA LEU A 71 -3.35 -42.80 11.50
C LEU A 71 -1.94 -42.31 11.17
N SER A 72 -0.94 -43.09 11.53
CA SER A 72 0.43 -42.93 11.04
C SER A 72 0.52 -43.51 9.64
N VAL A 73 0.61 -42.66 8.62
CA VAL A 73 1.01 -43.08 7.27
C VAL A 73 2.53 -42.98 7.24
N SER A 74 3.22 -44.12 7.24
CA SER A 74 4.67 -44.19 7.05
C SER A 74 5.03 -43.79 5.62
N THR A 75 6.02 -42.93 5.45
CA THR A 75 6.57 -42.46 4.17
C THR A 75 7.45 -43.49 3.46
N GLU A 76 7.41 -44.75 3.89
CA GLU A 76 8.14 -45.85 3.27
C GLU A 76 7.20 -46.64 2.36
N ASN A 77 6.94 -46.15 1.13
CA ASN A 77 6.57 -47.00 -0.03
C ASN A 77 6.36 -46.25 -1.37
N LEU A 78 6.98 -45.09 -1.60
CA LEU A 78 6.87 -44.35 -2.88
C LEU A 78 8.09 -44.47 -3.82
N THR A 79 8.86 -45.55 -3.73
CA THR A 79 10.02 -45.80 -4.61
C THR A 79 10.05 -47.20 -5.23
N ARG A 80 8.90 -47.69 -5.73
CA ARG A 80 8.86 -48.86 -6.62
C ARG A 80 7.95 -48.62 -7.81
N ALA A 81 8.52 -48.06 -8.88
CA ALA A 81 8.36 -48.49 -10.28
C ALA A 81 8.83 -47.36 -11.23
N LEU A 82 10.13 -47.31 -11.52
CA LEU A 82 10.63 -46.66 -12.74
C LEU A 82 11.46 -47.70 -13.51
N PRO A 83 11.17 -47.95 -14.80
CA PRO A 83 11.87 -48.97 -15.58
C PRO A 83 13.31 -48.57 -15.93
N ASP A 84 14.16 -49.60 -15.99
CA ASP A 84 15.63 -49.58 -16.01
C ASP A 84 16.27 -49.18 -17.36
N ARG A 85 15.74 -48.15 -18.05
CA ARG A 85 16.23 -47.74 -19.39
C ARG A 85 16.38 -46.23 -19.59
N ALA A 86 17.10 -45.58 -18.68
CA ALA A 86 17.55 -44.19 -18.87
C ALA A 86 19.00 -43.97 -18.42
N ARG A 87 19.88 -44.95 -18.67
CA ARG A 87 21.34 -44.81 -18.51
C ARG A 87 21.99 -44.86 -19.89
N ASP A 88 21.80 -43.84 -20.73
CA ASP A 88 22.67 -43.61 -21.90
C ASP A 88 22.43 -42.31 -22.70
N LEU A 89 21.98 -41.23 -22.05
CA LEU A 89 22.03 -39.91 -22.67
C LEU A 89 22.56 -38.90 -21.64
N GLY A 90 23.57 -38.16 -22.06
CA GLY A 90 24.45 -37.33 -21.24
C GLY A 90 23.72 -36.42 -20.26
N VAL A 91 24.41 -36.21 -19.14
CA VAL A 91 24.07 -35.28 -18.06
C VAL A 91 23.86 -33.89 -18.65
N CYS A 92 22.61 -33.53 -18.91
CA CYS A 92 22.15 -32.16 -18.89
C CYS A 92 21.67 -31.91 -17.47
N GLU A 93 22.25 -30.91 -16.79
CA GLU A 93 21.77 -30.40 -15.52
C GLU A 93 20.26 -30.17 -15.59
N ALA A 94 19.51 -31.08 -14.99
CA ALA A 94 18.15 -30.80 -14.59
C ALA A 94 18.26 -29.70 -13.52
N LEU A 95 18.00 -28.46 -13.93
CA LEU A 95 17.84 -27.34 -13.01
C LEU A 95 16.80 -27.75 -11.97
N ASP A 96 17.28 -27.93 -10.75
CA ASP A 96 16.58 -28.47 -9.60
C ASP A 96 15.52 -27.46 -9.13
N TYR A 97 14.36 -27.42 -9.77
CA TYR A 97 13.27 -26.49 -9.43
C TYR A 97 12.55 -26.86 -8.11
N THR A 98 12.85 -28.01 -7.52
CA THR A 98 12.13 -28.58 -6.39
C THR A 98 12.72 -28.26 -5.01
N THR A 99 13.84 -27.52 -4.93
CA THR A 99 14.56 -27.33 -3.65
C THR A 99 14.89 -25.87 -3.30
N ARG A 100 14.51 -24.89 -4.13
CA ARG A 100 14.67 -23.48 -3.73
C ARG A 100 13.66 -23.15 -2.64
N PRO A 101 14.10 -22.72 -1.44
CA PRO A 101 13.19 -22.39 -0.35
C PRO A 101 12.25 -21.26 -0.78
N MET A 102 10.95 -21.42 -0.51
CA MET A 102 9.93 -20.42 -0.85
C MET A 102 10.31 -19.07 -0.25
N ARG A 103 10.48 -18.07 -1.11
CA ARG A 103 10.86 -16.71 -0.70
C ARG A 103 9.60 -15.86 -0.56
N ILE A 104 9.50 -15.20 0.58
CA ILE A 104 8.35 -14.42 1.01
C ILE A 104 8.75 -12.95 1.05
N ALA A 105 7.89 -12.08 0.54
CA ALA A 105 7.86 -10.67 0.88
C ALA A 105 6.64 -10.39 1.77
N TYR A 106 6.86 -9.84 2.95
CA TYR A 106 5.79 -9.36 3.84
C TYR A 106 5.77 -7.83 3.83
N PHE A 107 4.69 -7.26 3.31
CA PHE A 107 4.42 -5.84 3.25
C PHE A 107 3.80 -5.39 4.57
N ASP A 108 4.63 -4.83 5.44
CA ASP A 108 4.19 -4.25 6.68
C ASP A 108 3.78 -2.78 6.47
N CYS A 109 2.48 -2.60 6.25
CA CYS A 109 1.83 -1.33 5.91
C CYS A 109 1.71 -0.40 7.14
N ILE A 110 2.82 -0.07 7.80
CA ILE A 110 2.85 0.71 9.04
C ILE A 110 2.20 2.09 8.83
N ALA A 111 2.58 2.80 7.77
CA ALA A 111 2.00 4.09 7.40
C ALA A 111 1.12 4.03 6.15
N GLY A 112 0.74 2.82 5.74
CA GLY A 112 -0.01 2.58 4.50
C GLY A 112 0.93 2.20 3.36
N ILE A 113 0.51 2.48 2.14
CA ILE A 113 1.22 2.09 0.92
C ILE A 113 0.86 3.00 -0.27
N SER A 114 1.90 3.43 -0.98
CA SER A 114 1.82 3.98 -2.34
C SER A 114 2.74 3.20 -3.29
N GLY A 115 2.60 3.44 -4.59
CA GLY A 115 3.37 2.75 -5.61
C GLY A 115 4.88 2.98 -5.48
N ASP A 116 5.28 4.25 -5.37
CA ASP A 116 6.65 4.68 -5.11
C ASP A 116 7.22 4.10 -3.80
N MET A 117 6.44 4.09 -2.72
CA MET A 117 6.83 3.46 -1.44
C MET A 117 7.06 1.96 -1.60
N ALA A 118 6.19 1.26 -2.33
CA ALA A 118 6.33 -0.18 -2.58
C ALA A 118 7.62 -0.49 -3.35
N LEU A 119 7.88 0.24 -4.44
CA LEU A 119 9.07 0.07 -5.25
C LEU A 119 10.34 0.43 -4.48
N ALA A 120 10.35 1.58 -3.80
CA ALA A 120 11.48 2.02 -2.99
C ALA A 120 11.81 1.02 -1.87
N ALA A 121 10.80 0.47 -1.18
CA ALA A 121 11.00 -0.52 -0.13
C ALA A 121 11.60 -1.83 -0.66
N LEU A 122 11.23 -2.26 -1.86
CA LEU A 122 11.79 -3.47 -2.49
C LEU A 122 13.23 -3.26 -2.97
N ILE A 123 13.53 -2.09 -3.53
CA ILE A 123 14.90 -1.70 -3.88
C ILE A 123 15.76 -1.68 -2.61
N ASP A 124 15.25 -1.09 -1.53
CA ASP A 124 15.96 -1.07 -0.25
C ASP A 124 16.16 -2.46 0.35
N ALA A 125 15.22 -3.38 0.11
CA ALA A 125 15.35 -4.78 0.52
C ALA A 125 16.34 -5.58 -0.35
N GLY A 126 16.96 -4.96 -1.36
CA GLY A 126 18.05 -5.52 -2.16
C GLY A 126 17.70 -5.83 -3.61
N ALA A 127 16.59 -5.33 -4.16
CA ALA A 127 16.38 -5.37 -5.61
C ALA A 127 17.33 -4.38 -6.29
N ASP A 128 18.05 -4.81 -7.34
CA ASP A 128 19.00 -3.96 -8.04
C ASP A 128 18.26 -2.83 -8.78
N PHE A 129 18.53 -1.59 -8.38
CA PHE A 129 17.87 -0.41 -8.93
C PHE A 129 18.19 -0.18 -10.41
N GLU A 130 19.42 -0.48 -10.84
CA GLU A 130 19.83 -0.26 -12.24
C GLU A 130 19.24 -1.35 -13.15
N GLU A 131 19.05 -2.58 -12.67
CA GLU A 131 18.28 -3.59 -13.39
C GLU A 131 16.80 -3.20 -13.52
N VAL A 132 16.18 -2.71 -12.43
CA VAL A 132 14.80 -2.19 -12.47
C VAL A 132 14.68 -1.04 -13.48
N ARG A 133 15.59 -0.05 -13.40
CA ARG A 133 15.65 1.08 -14.34
C ARG A 133 15.82 0.60 -15.77
N GLY A 134 16.69 -0.38 -16.00
CA GLY A 134 16.96 -0.97 -17.32
C GLY A 134 15.73 -1.64 -17.94
N HIS A 135 14.91 -2.32 -17.14
CA HIS A 135 13.64 -2.89 -17.62
C HIS A 135 12.58 -1.81 -17.89
N LEU A 136 12.46 -0.81 -17.02
CA LEU A 136 11.51 0.30 -17.20
C LEU A 136 11.83 1.13 -18.45
N ALA A 137 13.10 1.34 -18.76
CA ALA A 137 13.55 2.07 -19.95
C ALA A 137 13.19 1.39 -21.29
N LYS A 138 12.84 0.10 -21.27
CA LYS A 138 12.40 -0.64 -22.46
C LYS A 138 10.91 -0.43 -22.78
N LEU A 139 10.14 0.10 -21.83
CA LEU A 139 8.73 0.38 -22.06
C LEU A 139 8.58 1.56 -23.03
N PRO A 140 7.60 1.53 -23.95
CA PRO A 140 7.36 2.63 -24.89
C PRO A 140 6.62 3.77 -24.18
N LEU A 141 7.29 4.39 -23.20
CA LEU A 141 6.81 5.53 -22.42
C LEU A 141 7.44 6.83 -22.93
N GLU A 142 6.83 7.96 -22.57
CA GLU A 142 7.50 9.25 -22.70
C GLU A 142 8.77 9.29 -21.83
N PRO A 143 9.74 10.16 -22.14
CA PRO A 143 10.90 10.34 -21.28
C PRO A 143 10.50 10.66 -19.83
N PHE A 144 11.09 9.91 -18.90
CA PHE A 144 10.96 10.12 -17.47
C PHE A 144 12.30 9.90 -16.78
N ASP A 145 12.49 10.57 -15.65
CA ASP A 145 13.65 10.41 -14.78
C ASP A 145 13.22 9.71 -13.49
N LEU A 146 14.04 8.74 -13.05
CA LEU A 146 13.92 8.09 -11.74
C LEU A 146 15.02 8.60 -10.83
N GLU A 147 14.60 9.25 -9.75
CA GLU A 147 15.47 9.66 -8.66
C GLU A 147 15.19 8.81 -7.42
N LEU A 148 16.24 8.25 -6.85
CA LEU A 148 16.18 7.45 -5.63
C LEU A 148 17.10 8.12 -4.60
N ASN A 149 16.51 8.58 -3.50
CA ASN A 149 17.23 9.32 -2.48
C ASN A 149 17.10 8.62 -1.13
N GLU A 150 18.20 8.55 -0.38
CA GLU A 150 18.13 8.17 1.03
C GLU A 150 17.57 9.32 1.86
N VAL A 151 16.62 9.00 2.73
CA VAL A 151 15.96 9.96 3.63
C VAL A 151 15.84 9.37 5.04
N GLU A 152 15.63 10.24 6.02
CA GLU A 152 15.31 9.85 7.39
C GLU A 152 13.88 10.30 7.72
N GLU A 153 13.02 9.35 8.05
CA GLU A 153 11.65 9.58 8.50
C GLU A 153 11.53 9.26 9.99
N GLN A 154 11.55 10.31 10.82
CA GLN A 154 11.47 10.20 12.29
C GLN A 154 12.41 9.16 12.90
N GLY A 155 13.69 9.18 12.47
CA GLY A 155 14.73 8.25 12.94
C GLY A 155 14.76 6.90 12.21
N ILE A 156 13.92 6.68 11.19
CA ILE A 156 14.00 5.50 10.31
C ILE A 156 14.64 5.92 8.99
N ARG A 157 15.80 5.32 8.67
CA ARG A 157 16.41 5.45 7.35
C ARG A 157 15.58 4.70 6.31
N ALA A 158 15.25 5.36 5.21
CA ALA A 158 14.42 4.83 4.14
C ALA A 158 14.87 5.37 2.78
N LEU A 159 14.37 4.76 1.70
CA LEU A 159 14.52 5.28 0.34
C LEU A 159 13.25 6.00 -0.09
N ARG A 160 13.41 7.15 -0.74
CA ARG A 160 12.33 7.85 -1.44
C ARG A 160 12.60 7.76 -2.94
N LEU A 161 11.68 7.16 -3.66
CA LEU A 161 11.65 7.19 -5.12
C LEU A 161 10.81 8.37 -5.58
N SER A 162 11.21 9.03 -6.65
CA SER A 162 10.36 10.00 -7.34
C SER A 162 10.50 9.84 -8.84
N VAL A 163 9.36 9.85 -9.53
CA VAL A 163 9.27 9.82 -10.98
C VAL A 163 9.04 11.24 -11.48
N ARG A 164 9.93 11.74 -12.33
CA ARG A 164 9.77 13.05 -12.98
C ARG A 164 9.48 12.84 -14.45
N THR A 165 8.37 13.39 -14.93
CA THR A 165 8.03 13.38 -16.35
C THR A 165 7.88 14.81 -16.86
N SER A 166 8.39 15.06 -18.07
CA SER A 166 8.20 16.34 -18.77
C SER A 166 6.87 16.39 -19.54
N SER A 167 6.16 15.27 -19.64
CA SER A 167 5.00 15.09 -20.51
C SER A 167 3.72 15.15 -19.68
N VAL A 168 3.00 16.27 -19.74
CA VAL A 168 1.72 16.44 -19.05
C VAL A 168 0.58 15.99 -19.96
N GLY A 169 -0.35 15.18 -19.43
CA GLY A 169 -1.66 14.97 -20.05
C GLY A 169 -1.78 13.83 -21.07
N VAL A 170 -0.90 12.83 -21.05
CA VAL A 170 -1.12 11.61 -21.85
C VAL A 170 -2.09 10.69 -21.13
N ILE A 171 -3.35 10.76 -21.56
CA ILE A 171 -4.41 9.89 -21.07
C ILE A 171 -4.25 8.51 -21.70
N ARG A 172 -4.04 7.49 -20.88
CA ARG A 172 -3.97 6.09 -21.30
C ARG A 172 -5.18 5.33 -20.80
N THR A 173 -5.76 4.53 -21.68
CA THR A 173 -6.77 3.55 -21.27
C THR A 173 -6.11 2.27 -20.77
N TYR A 174 -6.82 1.49 -19.97
CA TYR A 174 -6.36 0.15 -19.59
C TYR A 174 -6.08 -0.72 -20.83
N GLY A 175 -6.90 -0.66 -21.87
CA GLY A 175 -6.63 -1.39 -23.12
C GLY A 175 -5.29 -0.99 -23.78
N SER A 176 -4.93 0.30 -23.73
CA SER A 176 -3.63 0.78 -24.22
C SER A 176 -2.47 0.28 -23.36
N ILE A 177 -2.64 0.27 -22.03
CA ILE A 177 -1.62 -0.22 -21.09
C ILE A 177 -1.42 -1.73 -21.26
N ARG A 178 -2.50 -2.50 -21.39
CA ARG A 178 -2.43 -3.93 -21.65
C ARG A 178 -1.67 -4.22 -22.95
N ALA A 179 -2.02 -3.54 -24.04
CA ALA A 179 -1.31 -3.70 -25.32
C ALA A 179 0.18 -3.34 -25.23
N MET A 180 0.52 -2.30 -24.45
CA MET A 180 1.91 -1.93 -24.17
C MET A 180 2.66 -3.03 -23.42
N LEU A 181 2.07 -3.57 -22.35
CA LEU A 181 2.65 -4.68 -21.58
C LEU A 181 2.78 -5.94 -22.44
N ASP A 182 1.81 -6.22 -23.32
CA ASP A 182 1.84 -7.37 -24.22
C ASP A 182 3.02 -7.37 -25.19
N GLY A 183 3.54 -6.17 -25.54
CA GLY A 183 4.74 -6.00 -26.37
C GLY A 183 6.03 -5.73 -25.59
N ALA A 184 5.99 -5.69 -24.26
CA ALA A 184 7.14 -5.30 -23.44
C ALA A 184 8.13 -6.47 -23.23
N ASP A 185 9.42 -6.17 -23.32
CA ASP A 185 10.50 -7.10 -22.99
C ASP A 185 10.77 -7.11 -21.46
N LEU A 186 9.86 -7.75 -20.73
CA LEU A 186 9.91 -7.94 -19.29
C LEU A 186 10.09 -9.42 -18.92
N PRO A 187 10.70 -9.73 -17.77
CA PRO A 187 10.71 -11.09 -17.23
C PRO A 187 9.28 -11.64 -17.15
N PRO A 188 9.04 -12.92 -17.50
CA PRO A 188 7.67 -13.48 -17.57
C PRO A 188 6.87 -13.31 -16.29
N GLU A 189 7.48 -13.52 -15.12
CA GLU A 189 6.84 -13.34 -13.82
C GLU A 189 6.49 -11.87 -13.54
N ALA A 190 7.38 -10.94 -13.89
CA ALA A 190 7.15 -9.51 -13.73
C ALA A 190 6.00 -9.04 -14.64
N LEU A 191 5.95 -9.52 -15.88
CA LEU A 191 4.87 -9.23 -16.81
C LEU A 191 3.52 -9.74 -16.30
N GLU A 192 3.48 -10.97 -15.76
CA GLU A 192 2.26 -11.53 -15.18
C GLU A 192 1.77 -10.71 -13.99
N ARG A 193 2.68 -10.35 -13.07
CA ARG A 193 2.37 -9.52 -11.89
C ARG A 193 1.84 -8.15 -12.30
N ALA A 194 2.54 -7.45 -13.21
CA ALA A 194 2.12 -6.13 -13.70
C ALA A 194 0.73 -6.17 -14.34
N ARG A 195 0.46 -7.14 -15.24
CA ARG A 195 -0.87 -7.33 -15.85
C ARG A 195 -1.95 -7.55 -14.79
N ARG A 196 -1.66 -8.37 -13.78
CA ARG A 196 -2.61 -8.68 -12.70
C ARG A 196 -2.94 -7.45 -11.87
N ILE A 197 -1.93 -6.67 -11.48
CA ILE A 197 -2.11 -5.40 -10.74
C ILE A 197 -2.96 -4.42 -11.54
N PHE A 198 -2.60 -4.16 -12.80
CA PHE A 198 -3.35 -3.23 -13.65
C PHE A 198 -4.78 -3.70 -13.92
N ARG A 199 -5.00 -4.99 -14.09
CA ARG A 199 -6.34 -5.55 -14.28
C ARG A 199 -7.22 -5.28 -13.06
N VAL A 200 -6.74 -5.57 -11.85
CA VAL A 200 -7.49 -5.35 -10.62
C VAL A 200 -7.78 -3.87 -10.39
N LEU A 201 -6.81 -2.98 -10.68
CA LEU A 201 -7.03 -1.53 -10.66
C LEU A 201 -8.12 -1.11 -11.68
N ALA A 202 -8.03 -1.58 -12.92
CA ALA A 202 -9.01 -1.27 -13.96
C ALA A 202 -10.41 -1.78 -13.63
N GLU A 203 -10.54 -2.98 -13.05
CA GLU A 203 -11.83 -3.54 -12.62
C GLU A 203 -12.46 -2.70 -11.50
N ALA A 204 -11.67 -2.26 -10.52
CA ALA A 204 -12.15 -1.40 -9.43
C ALA A 204 -12.63 -0.03 -9.95
N GLU A 205 -11.82 0.62 -10.78
CA GLU A 205 -12.14 1.89 -11.45
C GLU A 205 -13.39 1.78 -12.32
N ALA A 206 -13.48 0.72 -13.15
CA ALA A 206 -14.63 0.44 -13.99
C ALA A 206 -15.92 0.34 -13.18
N LYS A 207 -15.87 -0.33 -12.03
CA LYS A 207 -17.02 -0.49 -11.14
C LYS A 207 -17.43 0.82 -10.47
N VAL A 208 -16.48 1.58 -9.93
CA VAL A 208 -16.73 2.88 -9.27
C VAL A 208 -17.31 3.88 -10.26
N HIS A 209 -16.73 3.96 -11.46
CA HIS A 209 -17.11 4.94 -12.49
C HIS A 209 -18.14 4.44 -13.50
N ARG A 210 -18.58 3.17 -13.40
CA ARG A 210 -19.53 2.51 -14.32
C ARG A 210 -19.09 2.63 -15.78
N LYS A 211 -17.82 2.32 -16.04
CA LYS A 211 -17.20 2.30 -17.36
C LYS A 211 -16.89 0.86 -17.77
N GLU A 212 -16.74 0.62 -19.08
CA GLU A 212 -16.14 -0.61 -19.57
C GLU A 212 -14.67 -0.69 -19.15
N VAL A 213 -14.21 -1.88 -18.72
CA VAL A 213 -12.85 -2.07 -18.17
C VAL A 213 -11.76 -1.60 -19.13
N GLU A 214 -11.85 -1.95 -20.41
CA GLU A 214 -10.86 -1.55 -21.43
C GLU A 214 -10.83 -0.03 -21.69
N ALA A 215 -11.91 0.69 -21.36
CA ALA A 215 -12.05 2.13 -21.55
C ALA A 215 -11.70 2.95 -20.30
N VAL A 216 -11.35 2.30 -19.18
CA VAL A 216 -10.92 2.98 -17.95
C VAL A 216 -9.67 3.79 -18.24
N THR A 217 -9.71 5.06 -17.83
CA THR A 217 -8.59 5.97 -17.75
C THR A 217 -8.28 6.20 -16.29
N PHE A 218 -7.04 5.99 -15.87
CA PHE A 218 -6.65 6.19 -14.48
C PHE A 218 -6.50 7.70 -14.22
N HIS A 219 -7.35 8.24 -13.35
CA HIS A 219 -7.44 9.68 -13.08
C HIS A 219 -6.56 10.13 -11.89
N GLU A 220 -6.25 9.20 -10.98
CA GLU A 220 -5.41 9.44 -9.80
C GLU A 220 -3.96 8.97 -10.00
N ALA A 221 -3.68 8.40 -11.16
CA ALA A 221 -2.38 7.93 -11.61
C ALA A 221 -1.90 8.81 -12.75
N ASP A 222 -0.90 9.67 -12.52
CA ASP A 222 -0.13 10.19 -13.65
C ASP A 222 0.39 8.98 -14.42
N ALA A 223 -0.08 8.80 -15.65
CA ALA A 223 -0.05 7.47 -16.29
C ALA A 223 1.35 6.85 -16.35
N VAL A 224 2.40 7.68 -16.40
CA VAL A 224 3.81 7.25 -16.34
C VAL A 224 4.22 6.83 -14.93
N ASP A 225 3.87 7.61 -13.91
CA ASP A 225 4.21 7.35 -12.51
C ASP A 225 3.67 5.99 -12.06
N SER A 226 2.39 5.72 -12.28
CA SER A 226 1.82 4.41 -11.93
C SER A 226 2.30 3.26 -12.82
N LEU A 227 2.70 3.51 -14.07
CA LEU A 227 3.37 2.49 -14.89
C LEU A 227 4.73 2.13 -14.33
N VAL A 228 5.52 3.13 -13.95
CA VAL A 228 6.82 2.95 -13.29
C VAL A 228 6.65 2.19 -11.98
N ASP A 229 5.71 2.61 -11.13
CA ASP A 229 5.51 2.00 -9.82
C ASP A 229 5.07 0.54 -9.93
N VAL A 230 4.05 0.26 -10.76
CA VAL A 230 3.51 -1.10 -10.89
C VAL A 230 4.49 -2.03 -11.58
N VAL A 231 5.05 -1.61 -12.73
CA VAL A 231 6.00 -2.46 -13.47
C VAL A 231 7.30 -2.60 -12.70
N GLY A 232 7.81 -1.51 -12.12
CA GLY A 232 9.02 -1.52 -11.32
C GLY A 232 8.87 -2.41 -10.08
N THR A 233 7.74 -2.33 -9.38
CA THR A 233 7.42 -3.23 -8.25
C THR A 233 7.38 -4.69 -8.70
N ALA A 234 6.73 -4.98 -9.84
CA ALA A 234 6.67 -6.32 -10.38
C ALA A 234 8.05 -6.88 -10.75
N VAL A 235 8.91 -6.06 -11.37
CA VAL A 235 10.30 -6.41 -11.68
C VAL A 235 11.10 -6.62 -10.40
N ALA A 236 11.01 -5.71 -9.42
CA ALA A 236 11.73 -5.82 -8.16
C ALA A 236 11.37 -7.10 -7.38
N LEU A 237 10.08 -7.47 -7.34
CA LEU A 237 9.64 -8.75 -6.77
C LEU A 237 10.26 -9.96 -7.50
N THR A 238 10.34 -9.91 -8.83
CA THR A 238 10.95 -10.98 -9.64
C THR A 238 12.47 -11.05 -9.47
N LEU A 239 13.18 -9.92 -9.43
CA LEU A 239 14.63 -9.88 -9.18
C LEU A 239 14.97 -10.41 -7.79
N LEU A 240 14.13 -10.10 -6.81
CA LEU A 240 14.19 -10.69 -5.49
C LEU A 240 13.72 -12.15 -5.46
N GLY A 241 13.29 -12.76 -6.56
CA GLY A 241 12.84 -14.16 -6.58
C GLY A 241 11.70 -14.44 -5.59
N ILE A 242 10.82 -13.47 -5.35
CA ILE A 242 9.70 -13.59 -4.42
C ILE A 242 8.65 -14.51 -5.02
N SER A 243 8.43 -15.64 -4.35
CA SER A 243 7.36 -16.58 -4.71
C SER A 243 6.02 -16.19 -4.10
N GLN A 244 6.01 -15.66 -2.88
CA GLN A 244 4.78 -15.32 -2.17
C GLN A 244 4.82 -13.92 -1.56
N VAL A 245 3.68 -13.24 -1.60
CA VAL A 245 3.50 -11.94 -0.98
C VAL A 245 2.41 -12.02 0.08
N PHE A 246 2.69 -11.50 1.27
CA PHE A 246 1.72 -11.31 2.34
C PHE A 246 1.74 -9.85 2.78
N ALA A 247 0.67 -9.39 3.42
CA ALA A 247 0.60 -8.02 3.93
C ALA A 247 -0.02 -7.97 5.33
N SER A 248 0.34 -6.94 6.09
CA SER A 248 -0.36 -6.61 7.33
C SER A 248 -1.74 -6.02 7.05
N ALA A 249 -2.50 -5.70 8.11
CA ALA A 249 -3.70 -4.88 7.95
C ALA A 249 -3.32 -3.51 7.35
N VAL A 250 -4.22 -2.96 6.52
CA VAL A 250 -3.92 -1.78 5.70
C VAL A 250 -4.52 -0.52 6.32
N PRO A 251 -3.70 0.46 6.78
CA PRO A 251 -4.22 1.73 7.25
C PRO A 251 -4.57 2.64 6.07
N THR A 252 -5.80 3.14 6.05
CA THR A 252 -6.30 3.93 4.92
C THR A 252 -6.21 5.45 5.11
N GLY A 253 -6.08 5.91 6.36
CA GLY A 253 -6.18 7.32 6.71
C GLY A 253 -7.62 7.77 6.99
N LEU A 254 -7.88 9.08 6.94
CA LEU A 254 -9.22 9.66 7.03
C LEU A 254 -9.25 11.08 6.45
N GLY A 255 -10.46 11.59 6.21
CA GLY A 255 -10.69 12.98 5.78
C GLY A 255 -11.10 13.08 4.33
N MET A 256 -10.69 14.18 3.68
CA MET A 256 -11.02 14.48 2.28
C MET A 256 -9.76 14.90 1.53
N ALA A 257 -9.51 14.31 0.35
CA ALA A 257 -8.47 14.70 -0.58
C ALA A 257 -9.06 15.56 -1.71
N ARG A 258 -8.25 16.45 -2.31
CA ARG A 258 -8.65 17.19 -3.52
C ARG A 258 -8.14 16.43 -4.75
N THR A 259 -9.06 16.00 -5.61
CA THR A 259 -8.75 15.29 -6.86
C THR A 259 -9.40 16.02 -8.05
N GLU A 260 -9.20 15.50 -9.26
CA GLU A 260 -9.90 15.99 -10.47
C GLU A 260 -11.44 15.87 -10.35
N HIS A 261 -11.91 15.00 -9.48
CA HIS A 261 -13.34 14.80 -9.16
C HIS A 261 -13.84 15.71 -8.02
N GLY A 262 -13.01 16.65 -7.55
CA GLY A 262 -13.31 17.53 -6.44
C GLY A 262 -12.84 16.96 -5.10
N ALA A 263 -13.57 17.24 -4.03
CA ALA A 263 -13.23 16.69 -2.72
C ALA A 263 -13.68 15.22 -2.64
N MET A 264 -12.74 14.29 -2.55
CA MET A 264 -12.98 12.85 -2.44
C MET A 264 -12.75 12.38 -0.99
N PRO A 265 -13.57 11.49 -0.41
CA PRO A 265 -13.27 10.90 0.89
C PRO A 265 -11.95 10.13 0.86
N ILE A 266 -11.31 10.03 2.03
CA ILE A 266 -10.17 9.15 2.28
C ILE A 266 -10.65 8.00 3.18
N PRO A 267 -10.48 6.73 2.78
CA PRO A 267 -9.96 6.28 1.48
C PRO A 267 -10.89 6.64 0.30
N SER A 268 -10.30 6.78 -0.90
CA SER A 268 -11.08 6.99 -2.12
C SER A 268 -11.99 5.78 -2.41
N PRO A 269 -13.09 5.95 -3.17
CA PRO A 269 -13.98 4.84 -3.52
C PRO A 269 -13.26 3.68 -4.22
N VAL A 270 -12.24 3.98 -5.02
CA VAL A 270 -11.41 2.98 -5.71
C VAL A 270 -10.55 2.20 -4.71
N VAL A 271 -9.94 2.88 -3.73
CA VAL A 271 -9.19 2.22 -2.65
C VAL A 271 -10.10 1.30 -1.83
N VAL A 272 -11.32 1.73 -1.51
CA VAL A 272 -12.31 0.90 -0.80
C VAL A 272 -12.65 -0.35 -1.61
N GLU A 273 -12.87 -0.21 -2.92
CA GLU A 273 -13.15 -1.34 -3.80
C GLU A 273 -11.98 -2.34 -3.83
N LEU A 274 -10.75 -1.84 -4.04
CA LEU A 274 -9.52 -2.64 -4.11
C LEU A 274 -9.24 -3.42 -2.83
N LEU A 275 -9.54 -2.85 -1.68
CA LEU A 275 -9.31 -3.47 -0.37
C LEU A 275 -10.48 -4.34 0.10
N THR A 276 -11.46 -4.65 -0.76
CA THR A 276 -12.55 -5.56 -0.41
C THR A 276 -12.01 -6.94 -0.04
N GLY A 277 -12.24 -7.36 1.20
CA GLY A 277 -11.73 -8.62 1.74
C GLY A 277 -10.38 -8.51 2.46
N ALA A 278 -9.69 -7.37 2.36
CA ALA A 278 -8.51 -7.08 3.16
C ALA A 278 -8.91 -6.49 4.53
N PRO A 279 -8.18 -6.79 5.62
CA PRO A 279 -8.36 -6.11 6.90
C PRO A 279 -7.85 -4.67 6.79
N VAL A 280 -8.75 -3.70 6.97
CA VAL A 280 -8.43 -2.27 6.93
C VAL A 280 -8.67 -1.62 8.29
N TYR A 281 -7.94 -0.55 8.57
CA TYR A 281 -8.15 0.27 9.77
C TYR A 281 -7.75 1.73 9.51
N SER A 282 -8.03 2.61 10.46
CA SER A 282 -7.56 4.00 10.41
C SER A 282 -6.81 4.33 11.70
N LYS A 283 -5.67 5.03 11.55
CA LYS A 283 -4.85 5.53 12.67
C LYS A 283 -5.22 6.94 13.13
N GLY A 284 -6.30 7.53 12.59
CA GLY A 284 -6.66 8.91 12.89
C GLY A 284 -5.91 9.96 12.06
N ALA A 285 -5.01 9.55 11.16
CA ALA A 285 -4.23 10.47 10.34
C ALA A 285 -5.09 11.09 9.22
N ALA A 286 -5.16 12.43 9.20
CA ALA A 286 -5.91 13.19 8.20
C ALA A 286 -5.14 13.32 6.86
N ALA A 287 -4.74 12.19 6.28
CA ALA A 287 -3.98 12.08 5.03
C ALA A 287 -4.35 10.76 4.34
N GLU A 288 -4.13 10.68 3.02
CA GLU A 288 -4.29 9.44 2.26
C GLU A 288 -3.08 8.54 2.50
N LEU A 289 -3.19 7.62 3.45
CA LEU A 289 -2.10 6.70 3.77
C LEU A 289 -1.95 5.57 2.76
N THR A 290 -3.06 5.18 2.13
CA THR A 290 -3.07 4.15 1.08
C THR A 290 -3.65 4.73 -0.19
N THR A 291 -2.82 4.80 -1.23
CA THR A 291 -3.22 5.28 -2.57
C THR A 291 -3.88 4.15 -3.38
N ALA A 292 -4.57 4.49 -4.46
CA ALA A 292 -5.15 3.49 -5.38
C ALA A 292 -4.07 2.54 -5.96
N THR A 293 -2.92 3.08 -6.37
CA THR A 293 -1.79 2.28 -6.89
C THR A 293 -1.22 1.34 -5.84
N GLY A 294 -1.00 1.83 -4.61
CA GLY A 294 -0.53 0.99 -3.50
C GLY A 294 -1.52 -0.12 -3.15
N ALA A 295 -2.82 0.20 -3.06
CA ALA A 295 -3.87 -0.79 -2.84
C ALA A 295 -3.94 -1.84 -3.97
N ALA A 296 -3.76 -1.43 -5.23
CA ALA A 296 -3.75 -2.33 -6.37
C ALA A 296 -2.55 -3.28 -6.36
N ILE A 297 -1.37 -2.81 -5.93
CA ILE A 297 -0.19 -3.66 -5.74
C ILE A 297 -0.51 -4.79 -4.73
N LEU A 298 -1.11 -4.44 -3.58
CA LEU A 298 -1.52 -5.45 -2.59
C LEU A 298 -2.59 -6.38 -3.14
N ALA A 299 -3.67 -5.85 -3.71
CA ALA A 299 -4.78 -6.64 -4.25
C ALA A 299 -4.36 -7.56 -5.40
N GLY A 300 -3.38 -7.13 -6.21
CA GLY A 300 -2.82 -7.92 -7.29
C GLY A 300 -1.80 -8.96 -6.84
N CYS A 301 -1.00 -8.69 -5.81
CA CYS A 301 0.13 -9.55 -5.45
C CYS A 301 -0.06 -10.38 -4.18
N ALA A 302 -0.76 -9.86 -3.16
CA ALA A 302 -0.84 -10.50 -1.86
C ALA A 302 -1.72 -11.77 -1.90
N GLU A 303 -1.19 -12.87 -1.37
CA GLU A 303 -1.89 -14.14 -1.21
C GLU A 303 -2.71 -14.17 0.08
N GLY A 304 -2.38 -13.31 1.04
CA GLY A 304 -3.09 -13.21 2.30
C GLY A 304 -2.71 -11.98 3.10
N TYR A 305 -3.61 -11.63 4.01
CA TYR A 305 -3.45 -10.54 4.95
C TYR A 305 -3.48 -11.06 6.37
N GLY A 306 -2.64 -10.54 7.25
CA GLY A 306 -2.62 -10.97 8.66
C GLY A 306 -1.32 -10.64 9.36
N GLU A 307 -0.99 -11.45 10.36
CA GLU A 307 0.30 -11.36 11.05
C GLU A 307 1.45 -11.84 10.16
N LEU A 308 2.67 -11.44 10.51
CA LEU A 308 3.90 -11.88 9.85
C LEU A 308 3.97 -13.42 9.85
N PRO A 309 3.97 -14.09 8.68
CA PRO A 309 4.08 -15.53 8.64
C PRO A 309 5.45 -16.00 9.18
N PRO A 310 5.54 -17.23 9.71
CA PRO A 310 6.81 -17.81 10.13
C PRO A 310 7.84 -17.81 9.00
N MET A 311 8.90 -17.01 9.17
CA MET A 311 9.96 -16.87 8.17
C MET A 311 11.30 -16.51 8.82
N VAL A 312 12.38 -16.88 8.14
CA VAL A 312 13.71 -16.33 8.42
C VAL A 312 13.88 -15.08 7.57
N VAL A 313 13.95 -13.92 8.22
CA VAL A 313 14.16 -12.63 7.53
C VAL A 313 15.62 -12.55 7.06
N ASP A 314 15.80 -12.44 5.75
CA ASP A 314 17.11 -12.29 5.11
C ASP A 314 17.44 -10.80 4.86
N ALA A 315 16.43 -9.98 4.54
CA ALA A 315 16.58 -8.54 4.29
C ALA A 315 15.32 -7.76 4.71
N VAL A 316 15.49 -6.46 4.96
CA VAL A 316 14.41 -5.51 5.26
C VAL A 316 14.66 -4.25 4.46
N GLY A 317 13.61 -3.71 3.85
CA GLY A 317 13.67 -2.43 3.15
C GLY A 317 12.55 -1.49 3.58
N TYR A 318 12.81 -0.19 3.45
CA TYR A 318 11.90 0.88 3.81
C TYR A 318 11.71 1.86 2.65
N GLY A 319 10.45 2.06 2.26
CA GLY A 319 10.05 3.06 1.26
C GLY A 319 9.34 4.22 1.96
N ALA A 320 9.88 5.43 1.81
CA ALA A 320 9.34 6.63 2.43
C ALA A 320 8.25 7.26 1.57
N GLY A 321 7.12 7.60 2.20
CA GLY A 321 6.06 8.41 1.62
C GLY A 321 6.43 9.89 1.63
N THR A 322 5.46 10.78 1.49
CA THR A 322 5.69 12.24 1.43
C THR A 322 4.89 13.02 2.48
N HIS A 323 4.09 12.33 3.29
CA HIS A 323 3.27 12.94 4.32
C HIS A 323 4.10 13.32 5.55
N ARG A 324 3.68 14.41 6.20
CA ARG A 324 4.17 14.77 7.53
C ARG A 324 3.16 14.26 8.55
N LEU A 325 3.51 13.16 9.21
CA LEU A 325 2.66 12.47 10.18
C LEU A 325 3.27 12.57 11.60
N ASP A 326 2.52 12.14 12.62
CA ASP A 326 3.02 12.00 14.00
C ASP A 326 3.77 10.66 14.23
N PHE A 327 3.94 9.88 13.18
CA PHE A 327 4.68 8.62 13.14
C PHE A 327 5.46 8.54 11.80
N PRO A 328 6.47 7.65 11.66
CA PRO A 328 7.25 7.55 10.42
C PRO A 328 6.35 7.22 9.21
N ASP A 329 6.40 8.04 8.16
CA ASP A 329 5.67 7.80 6.91
C ASP A 329 6.43 6.83 6.00
N VAL A 330 6.47 5.56 6.42
CA VAL A 330 7.22 4.51 5.72
C VAL A 330 6.40 3.24 5.55
N LEU A 331 6.61 2.58 4.42
CA LEU A 331 6.28 1.19 4.18
C LEU A 331 7.52 0.35 4.51
N ARG A 332 7.34 -0.73 5.27
CA ARG A 332 8.40 -1.72 5.50
C ARG A 332 8.11 -3.00 4.73
N VAL A 333 9.11 -3.53 4.04
CA VAL A 333 9.03 -4.87 3.43
C VAL A 333 10.07 -5.77 4.10
N LEU A 334 9.62 -6.92 4.59
CA LEU A 334 10.51 -7.98 5.06
C LEU A 334 10.63 -9.05 3.98
N VAL A 335 11.86 -9.35 3.56
CA VAL A 335 12.16 -10.39 2.57
C VAL A 335 12.88 -11.53 3.26
N GLY A 336 12.47 -12.76 2.98
CA GLY A 336 13.09 -13.92 3.61
C GLY A 336 12.56 -15.24 3.11
N ARG A 337 12.93 -16.32 3.80
CA ARG A 337 12.52 -17.69 3.45
C ARG A 337 11.48 -18.21 4.43
N ALA A 338 10.48 -18.93 3.93
CA ALA A 338 9.51 -19.61 4.76
C ALA A 338 10.22 -20.51 5.79
N SER A 339 9.78 -20.47 7.04
CA SER A 339 10.31 -21.30 8.12
C SER A 339 9.23 -22.25 8.60
N PRO A 340 9.46 -23.57 8.67
CA PRO A 340 8.59 -24.45 9.43
C PRO A 340 8.63 -24.01 10.89
N LEU A 341 7.47 -23.78 11.51
CA LEU A 341 7.39 -23.63 12.96
C LEU A 341 7.80 -24.97 13.60
N GLY A 342 9.00 -25.07 14.19
CA GLY A 342 9.39 -26.26 14.95
C GLY A 342 10.87 -26.64 14.92
N GLU A 343 11.66 -26.15 13.97
CA GLU A 343 13.12 -26.33 13.99
C GLU A 343 13.77 -25.06 14.55
N GLY A 344 14.55 -25.22 15.62
CA GLY A 344 15.14 -24.09 16.35
C GLY A 344 15.85 -23.14 15.40
N ALA A 345 15.38 -21.88 15.38
CA ALA A 345 16.04 -20.84 14.63
C ALA A 345 17.52 -20.80 15.03
N PRO A 346 18.48 -20.87 14.08
CA PRO A 346 19.88 -20.70 14.42
C PRO A 346 20.02 -19.34 15.10
N LEU A 347 20.50 -19.35 16.35
CA LEU A 347 20.78 -18.13 17.08
C LEU A 347 21.71 -17.28 16.22
N ARG A 348 21.32 -16.03 15.95
CA ARG A 348 22.19 -15.07 15.28
C ARG A 348 23.49 -14.98 16.09
N PRO A 349 24.68 -15.05 15.47
CA PRO A 349 25.90 -14.65 16.14
C PRO A 349 25.71 -13.20 16.59
N VAL A 350 25.80 -12.95 17.89
CA VAL A 350 25.88 -11.59 18.42
C VAL A 350 27.25 -11.03 17.98
N PRO A 351 27.30 -9.84 17.35
CA PRO A 351 28.56 -9.25 16.91
C PRO A 351 29.52 -8.95 18.06
#